data_AF-A0A660M577-F1
#
_entry.id   AF-A0A660M577-F1
#
_cell.length_a   1.000
_cell.length_b   1.000
_cell.length_c   1.000
_cell.angle_alpha   90.00
_cell.angle_beta   90.00
_cell.angle_gamma   90.00
#
_symmetry.space_group_name_H-M   'P 1'
#
loop_
_entity.id
_entity.type
_entity.pdbx_description
1 polymer ?
#
loop_
_entity_poly.entity_id
_entity_poly.type
_entity_poly.pdbx_seq_one_letter_code
_entity_poly.pdbx_strand_id
1 'polypeptide(L)'
;MPKPKSPEQFIASSPAGEKLLGMFHHNLGDGALRIARIITHEQSAHRSDGTHNEHSHNVHQPTHRALGNHEAKVAEALESGYCGITHPDARFVQEEIADLLIKKQAVPEAYFALQERITRKRGQGEVVLGLEEKQRLVDTVQADQADSLTQWSTYLRSDENEHVYPDWFKVYVWESLKTMGEYDKAKGEFKKRTGSTTAPWPELNAEALAQVYDAIDHGVIRGEREVDDQLAPLLGRGDFAALYAAALADSAYNETKQEAYQATTGSWTKYERIASQHSPNYTNDGGENTRRLTDMERRVHAGEELTTEDLEFLWLNERIEGFGLDVDPRASQLLEGRDYVADFDRIAEMIGYDELYWTVVEGDEGRVWNMSKNYFVDRIDRLSDESRDDLIKAMEYDKYLDNIKTAMRARHLYQQGVEVITILDRRFVCQYPYPYRVVDDGNAIADRLIAAGADAEYTNGLLKVIRNDPIGCHSEPKIPEQILDQRDFDNWLQYMTNTVGELPCDDATRQRIMHDVVQSDLEYMERKTILDNLNTLAHINNDNRQMTRCLLDAFPTWWLKYYGRGLIAGGLDRSTAEEYLSTLQDDDELL
;
A
#
# COMPACT_ATOMS: atom_id res chain seq x y z
N MET A 1 -16.66 -36.91 -31.48
CA MET A 1 -15.80 -35.79 -31.08
C MET A 1 -16.63 -34.52 -31.13
N PRO A 2 -16.59 -33.66 -30.10
CA PRO A 2 -17.32 -32.40 -30.17
C PRO A 2 -16.76 -31.60 -31.35
N LYS A 3 -17.65 -30.98 -32.14
CA LYS A 3 -17.20 -29.95 -33.08
C LYS A 3 -16.63 -28.78 -32.28
N PRO A 4 -15.61 -28.06 -32.79
CA PRO A 4 -15.16 -26.83 -32.15
C PRO A 4 -16.36 -25.93 -31.89
N LYS A 5 -16.42 -25.37 -30.68
CA LYS A 5 -17.49 -24.49 -30.22
C LYS A 5 -16.94 -23.07 -30.13
N SER A 6 -17.76 -22.07 -30.44
CA SER A 6 -17.41 -20.71 -30.03
C SER A 6 -17.43 -20.58 -28.50
N PRO A 7 -16.77 -19.56 -27.91
CA PRO A 7 -16.86 -19.30 -26.48
C PRO A 7 -18.30 -19.21 -25.96
N GLU A 8 -19.19 -18.58 -26.72
CA GLU A 8 -20.60 -18.41 -26.39
C GLU A 8 -21.36 -19.74 -26.44
N GLN A 9 -21.03 -20.61 -27.41
CA GLN A 9 -21.59 -21.96 -27.50
C GLN A 9 -21.09 -22.87 -26.38
N PHE A 10 -19.84 -22.71 -25.95
CA PHE A 10 -19.28 -23.42 -24.82
C PHE A 10 -19.98 -23.02 -23.53
N ILE A 11 -20.03 -21.71 -23.22
CA ILE A 11 -20.70 -21.16 -22.04
C ILE A 11 -22.18 -21.53 -22.05
N ALA A 12 -22.91 -21.34 -23.15
CA ALA A 12 -24.33 -21.68 -23.23
C ALA A 12 -24.64 -23.17 -22.98
N SER A 13 -23.64 -24.05 -23.16
CA SER A 13 -23.75 -25.48 -22.86
C SER A 13 -23.26 -25.87 -21.46
N SER A 14 -22.77 -24.90 -20.67
CA SER A 14 -22.24 -25.11 -19.33
C SER A 14 -23.25 -24.73 -18.24
N PRO A 15 -23.05 -25.19 -16.99
CA PRO A 15 -23.84 -24.75 -15.85
C PRO A 15 -23.82 -23.23 -15.61
N ALA A 16 -22.73 -22.56 -15.99
CA ALA A 16 -22.64 -21.10 -15.93
C ALA A 16 -23.55 -20.42 -16.96
N GLY A 17 -23.68 -20.99 -18.17
CA GLY A 17 -24.60 -20.51 -19.20
C GLY A 17 -26.07 -20.59 -18.81
N GLU A 18 -26.50 -21.65 -18.13
CA GLU A 18 -27.89 -21.75 -17.64
C GLU A 18 -28.25 -20.61 -16.67
N LYS A 19 -27.30 -20.20 -15.83
CA LYS A 19 -27.47 -19.03 -14.95
C LYS A 19 -27.49 -17.74 -15.74
N LEU A 20 -26.54 -17.55 -16.66
CA LEU A 20 -26.51 -16.36 -17.53
C LEU A 20 -27.78 -16.22 -18.37
N LEU A 21 -28.41 -17.32 -18.78
CA LEU A 21 -29.71 -17.32 -19.44
C LEU A 21 -30.84 -16.93 -18.49
N GLY A 22 -30.80 -17.39 -17.24
CA GLY A 22 -31.70 -16.90 -16.17
C GLY A 22 -31.52 -15.41 -15.90
N MET A 23 -30.27 -14.93 -15.92
CA MET A 23 -29.91 -13.51 -15.81
C MET A 23 -30.37 -12.70 -17.02
N PHE A 24 -30.28 -13.19 -18.26
CA PHE A 24 -30.81 -12.50 -19.45
C PHE A 24 -32.32 -12.19 -19.31
N HIS A 25 -33.06 -13.07 -18.64
CA HIS A 25 -34.50 -12.91 -18.41
C HIS A 25 -34.86 -12.02 -17.19
N HIS A 26 -33.90 -11.66 -16.31
CA HIS A 26 -34.13 -10.86 -15.07
C HIS A 26 -33.23 -9.60 -14.92
N ASN A 27 -32.00 -9.60 -15.42
CA ASN A 27 -30.88 -8.75 -14.97
C ASN A 27 -30.51 -7.53 -15.82
N LEU A 28 -31.11 -7.31 -17.00
CA LEU A 28 -31.00 -5.98 -17.61
C LEU A 28 -31.62 -4.90 -16.70
N GLY A 29 -32.61 -5.28 -15.87
CA GLY A 29 -33.17 -4.44 -14.81
C GLY A 29 -32.24 -4.27 -13.61
N ASP A 30 -31.72 -5.37 -13.03
CA ASP A 30 -30.86 -5.30 -11.83
C ASP A 30 -29.49 -4.67 -12.10
N GLY A 31 -28.91 -4.90 -13.29
CA GLY A 31 -27.69 -4.20 -13.73
C GLY A 31 -27.91 -2.70 -13.88
N ALA A 32 -29.04 -2.29 -14.48
CA ALA A 32 -29.42 -0.87 -14.56
C ALA A 32 -29.72 -0.25 -13.19
N LEU A 33 -30.28 -1.02 -12.25
CA LEU A 33 -30.53 -0.57 -10.87
C LEU A 33 -29.22 -0.41 -10.06
N ARG A 34 -28.21 -1.26 -10.27
CA ARG A 34 -26.86 -1.08 -9.71
C ARG A 34 -26.19 0.18 -10.25
N ILE A 35 -26.23 0.39 -11.57
CA ILE A 35 -25.78 1.65 -12.20
C ILE A 35 -26.47 2.86 -11.53
N ALA A 36 -27.79 2.79 -11.36
CA ALA A 36 -28.55 3.86 -10.70
C ALA A 36 -28.16 4.05 -9.22
N ARG A 37 -27.87 2.99 -8.46
CA ARG A 37 -27.40 3.09 -7.06
C ARG A 37 -26.02 3.75 -6.96
N ILE A 38 -25.07 3.33 -7.78
CA ILE A 38 -23.71 3.89 -7.81
C ILE A 38 -23.78 5.39 -8.17
N ILE A 39 -24.58 5.76 -9.17
CA ILE A 39 -24.74 7.16 -9.61
C ILE A 39 -25.51 8.02 -8.58
N THR A 40 -26.51 7.47 -7.89
CA THR A 40 -27.32 8.25 -6.92
C THR A 40 -26.61 8.51 -5.58
N HIS A 41 -25.64 7.67 -5.19
CA HIS A 41 -24.81 7.92 -4.00
C HIS A 41 -23.82 9.08 -4.17
N GLU A 42 -23.54 9.55 -5.40
CA GLU A 42 -22.75 10.75 -5.67
C GLU A 42 -23.53 12.07 -5.46
N GLN A 43 -24.87 12.05 -5.37
CA GLN A 43 -25.69 13.28 -5.36
C GLN A 43 -26.25 13.70 -3.99
N SER A 44 -26.01 12.95 -2.91
CA SER A 44 -26.62 13.23 -1.60
C SER A 44 -25.68 13.88 -0.58
N ALA A 45 -24.94 14.92 -0.98
CA ALA A 45 -24.40 15.91 -0.05
C ALA A 45 -24.22 17.28 -0.76
N HIS A 46 -25.13 18.21 -0.47
CA HIS A 46 -25.18 19.61 -0.92
C HIS A 46 -25.71 19.89 -2.35
N ARG A 47 -26.99 20.30 -2.43
CA ARG A 47 -27.36 21.69 -2.73
C ARG A 47 -28.87 21.92 -2.62
N SER A 48 -29.23 22.77 -1.67
CA SER A 48 -30.33 23.71 -1.84
C SER A 48 -29.81 24.89 -2.68
N ASP A 49 -30.19 24.98 -3.95
CA ASP A 49 -30.59 26.26 -4.53
C ASP A 49 -31.39 26.04 -5.81
N GLY A 50 -32.43 26.85 -5.99
CA GLY A 50 -33.38 26.74 -7.07
C GLY A 50 -32.84 27.34 -8.36
N THR A 51 -32.56 26.50 -9.35
CA THR A 51 -32.69 26.89 -10.76
C THR A 51 -33.19 25.70 -11.55
N HIS A 52 -34.40 25.86 -12.12
CA HIS A 52 -34.94 24.98 -13.13
C HIS A 52 -33.91 24.73 -14.24
N ASN A 53 -33.53 23.48 -14.44
CA ASN A 53 -33.06 23.03 -15.74
C ASN A 53 -33.68 21.66 -16.02
N GLU A 54 -34.66 21.66 -16.91
CA GLU A 54 -35.28 20.48 -17.47
C GLU A 54 -34.24 19.69 -18.28
N HIS A 55 -33.54 18.76 -17.63
CA HIS A 55 -32.89 17.66 -18.32
C HIS A 55 -33.56 16.38 -17.83
N SER A 56 -34.65 16.04 -18.52
CA SER A 56 -35.25 14.72 -18.46
C SER A 56 -34.19 13.70 -18.87
N HIS A 57 -33.53 13.08 -17.89
CA HIS A 57 -32.78 11.86 -18.10
C HIS A 57 -33.78 10.73 -18.32
N ASN A 58 -34.25 10.60 -19.56
CA ASN A 58 -34.78 9.34 -20.05
C ASN A 58 -33.64 8.32 -19.94
N VAL A 59 -33.67 7.49 -18.90
CA VAL A 59 -32.95 6.22 -18.87
C VAL A 59 -33.55 5.40 -20.01
N HIS A 60 -32.87 5.35 -21.15
CA HIS A 60 -33.26 4.48 -22.25
C HIS A 60 -33.24 3.03 -21.74
N GLN A 61 -34.41 2.43 -21.54
CA GLN A 61 -34.51 0.98 -21.48
C GLN A 61 -33.98 0.42 -22.81
N PRO A 62 -32.97 -0.47 -22.81
CA PRO A 62 -32.48 -1.07 -24.04
C PRO A 62 -33.61 -1.82 -24.72
N THR A 63 -33.94 -1.44 -25.96
CA THR A 63 -34.93 -2.17 -26.77
C THR A 63 -34.38 -3.55 -27.10
N HIS A 64 -34.85 -4.59 -26.39
CA HIS A 64 -34.42 -5.97 -26.62
C HIS A 64 -34.83 -6.46 -28.01
N ARG A 65 -33.88 -6.99 -28.79
CA ARG A 65 -34.21 -7.88 -29.92
C ARG A 65 -34.70 -9.22 -29.37
N ALA A 66 -35.74 -9.79 -29.97
CA ALA A 66 -36.18 -11.15 -29.65
C ALA A 66 -35.13 -12.16 -30.16
N LEU A 67 -34.16 -12.50 -29.32
CA LEU A 67 -33.12 -13.49 -29.62
C LEU A 67 -33.66 -14.91 -29.37
N GLY A 68 -33.73 -15.71 -30.43
CA GLY A 68 -34.40 -17.01 -30.44
C GLY A 68 -33.57 -18.20 -29.93
N ASN A 69 -32.25 -18.10 -29.82
CA ASN A 69 -31.35 -19.18 -29.38
C ASN A 69 -30.50 -18.78 -28.16
N HIS A 70 -30.03 -19.76 -27.40
CA HIS A 70 -29.27 -19.54 -26.15
C HIS A 70 -27.91 -18.86 -26.37
N GLU A 71 -27.24 -19.19 -27.47
CA GLU A 71 -25.96 -18.61 -27.87
C GLU A 71 -26.03 -17.08 -28.01
N ALA A 72 -27.01 -16.57 -28.77
CA ALA A 72 -27.14 -15.13 -28.98
C ALA A 72 -27.50 -14.38 -27.68
N LYS A 73 -28.25 -15.02 -26.77
CA LYS A 73 -28.57 -14.43 -25.46
C LYS A 73 -27.33 -14.34 -24.56
N VAL A 74 -26.47 -15.35 -24.59
CA VAL A 74 -25.20 -15.34 -23.85
C VAL A 74 -24.24 -14.31 -24.44
N ALA A 75 -24.13 -14.22 -25.77
CA ALA A 75 -23.35 -13.19 -26.45
C ALA A 75 -23.79 -11.77 -26.05
N GLU A 76 -25.09 -11.49 -26.11
CA GLU A 76 -25.66 -10.21 -25.68
C GLU A 76 -25.35 -9.92 -24.20
N ALA A 77 -25.43 -10.93 -23.31
CA ALA A 77 -25.12 -10.75 -21.90
C ALA A 77 -23.63 -10.42 -21.67
N LEU A 78 -22.72 -11.06 -22.41
CA LEU A 78 -21.28 -10.79 -22.35
C LEU A 78 -20.94 -9.39 -22.89
N GLU A 79 -21.56 -8.97 -23.98
CA GLU A 79 -21.33 -7.66 -24.62
C GLU A 79 -22.06 -6.49 -23.93
N SER A 80 -23.04 -6.79 -23.07
CA SER A 80 -23.89 -5.77 -22.43
C SER A 80 -23.18 -4.82 -21.48
N GLY A 81 -21.97 -5.16 -21.03
CA GLY A 81 -21.25 -4.44 -19.99
C GLY A 81 -21.84 -4.61 -18.58
N TYR A 82 -22.88 -5.43 -18.38
CA TYR A 82 -23.50 -5.57 -17.05
C TYR A 82 -22.81 -6.59 -16.13
N CYS A 83 -21.82 -7.32 -16.61
CA CYS A 83 -21.04 -8.26 -15.81
C CYS A 83 -20.02 -7.49 -14.97
N GLY A 84 -20.12 -7.53 -13.64
CA GLY A 84 -19.25 -6.77 -12.74
C GLY A 84 -17.77 -7.04 -12.96
N ILE A 85 -17.42 -8.30 -13.26
CA ILE A 85 -16.02 -8.74 -13.45
C ILE A 85 -15.34 -8.14 -14.69
N THR A 86 -16.10 -7.76 -15.73
CA THR A 86 -15.57 -7.13 -16.96
C THR A 86 -15.94 -5.64 -17.06
N HIS A 87 -16.72 -5.10 -16.12
CA HIS A 87 -17.08 -3.69 -16.14
C HIS A 87 -15.86 -2.80 -15.82
N PRO A 88 -15.62 -1.71 -16.58
CA PRO A 88 -14.44 -0.84 -16.39
C PRO A 88 -14.29 -0.29 -14.97
N ASP A 89 -15.41 0.07 -14.35
CA ASP A 89 -15.44 0.54 -12.96
C ASP A 89 -15.46 -0.65 -11.97
N ALA A 90 -14.42 -0.77 -11.14
CA ALA A 90 -14.27 -1.82 -10.15
C ALA A 90 -15.33 -1.79 -9.03
N ARG A 91 -16.02 -0.67 -8.84
CA ARG A 91 -17.13 -0.57 -7.86
C ARG A 91 -18.26 -1.56 -8.17
N PHE A 92 -18.44 -1.94 -9.43
CA PHE A 92 -19.49 -2.87 -9.85
C PHE A 92 -19.27 -4.29 -9.33
N VAL A 93 -18.03 -4.79 -9.42
CA VAL A 93 -17.71 -6.10 -8.87
C VAL A 93 -17.76 -6.08 -7.35
N GLN A 94 -17.41 -4.95 -6.72
CA GLN A 94 -17.49 -4.79 -5.26
C GLN A 94 -18.94 -4.82 -4.74
N GLU A 95 -19.89 -4.16 -5.42
CA GLU A 95 -21.31 -4.30 -5.08
C GLU A 95 -21.81 -5.74 -5.23
N GLU A 96 -21.38 -6.43 -6.28
CA GLU A 96 -21.73 -7.84 -6.51
C GLU A 96 -21.16 -8.77 -5.42
N ILE A 97 -19.93 -8.52 -4.97
CA ILE A 97 -19.32 -9.23 -3.82
C ILE A 97 -20.18 -9.02 -2.57
N ALA A 98 -20.56 -7.78 -2.26
CA ALA A 98 -21.39 -7.45 -1.10
C ALA A 98 -22.76 -8.16 -1.12
N ASP A 99 -23.36 -8.32 -2.31
CA ASP A 99 -24.62 -9.05 -2.49
C ASP A 99 -24.46 -10.56 -2.21
N LEU A 100 -23.31 -11.15 -2.54
CA LEU A 100 -22.99 -12.57 -2.37
C LEU A 100 -22.60 -12.98 -0.94
N LEU A 101 -22.21 -12.02 -0.09
CA LEU A 101 -21.85 -12.31 1.30
C LEU A 101 -23.02 -12.93 2.07
N ILE A 102 -22.70 -13.84 3.00
CA ILE A 102 -23.70 -14.42 3.89
C ILE A 102 -24.43 -13.31 4.66
N LYS A 103 -25.75 -13.37 4.73
CA LYS A 103 -26.53 -12.41 5.52
C LYS A 103 -26.45 -12.80 6.98
N LYS A 104 -26.40 -11.81 7.89
CA LYS A 104 -26.30 -12.02 9.34
C LYS A 104 -27.29 -13.07 9.88
N GLN A 105 -28.56 -13.02 9.46
CA GLN A 105 -29.57 -13.99 9.90
C GLN A 105 -29.42 -15.41 9.34
N ALA A 106 -28.57 -15.60 8.32
CA ALA A 106 -28.37 -16.88 7.65
C ALA A 106 -27.17 -17.67 8.22
N VAL A 107 -26.38 -17.09 9.12
CA VAL A 107 -25.27 -17.77 9.80
C VAL A 107 -25.84 -18.86 10.73
N PRO A 108 -25.50 -20.15 10.54
CA PRO A 108 -26.06 -21.24 11.33
C PRO A 108 -25.67 -21.18 12.81
N GLU A 109 -26.59 -21.52 13.70
CA GLU A 109 -26.27 -21.65 15.14
C GLU A 109 -25.16 -22.69 15.41
N ALA A 110 -25.07 -23.72 14.55
CA ALA A 110 -24.01 -24.71 14.59
C ALA A 110 -22.61 -24.12 14.40
N TYR A 111 -22.47 -23.00 13.68
CA TYR A 111 -21.20 -22.29 13.52
C TYR A 111 -20.76 -21.67 14.87
N PHE A 112 -21.66 -20.98 15.57
CA PHE A 112 -21.35 -20.41 16.88
C PHE A 112 -21.01 -21.49 17.91
N ALA A 113 -21.78 -22.59 17.92
CA ALA A 113 -21.49 -23.74 18.79
C ALA A 113 -20.13 -24.40 18.49
N LEU A 114 -19.69 -24.39 17.21
CA LEU A 114 -18.36 -24.85 16.83
C LEU A 114 -17.27 -23.90 17.37
N GLN A 115 -17.47 -22.58 17.26
CA GLN A 115 -16.53 -21.58 17.78
C GLN A 115 -16.38 -21.70 19.31
N GLU A 116 -17.48 -21.84 20.06
CA GLU A 116 -17.46 -22.12 21.51
C GLU A 116 -16.65 -23.38 21.84
N ARG A 117 -16.79 -24.43 21.03
CA ARG A 117 -16.05 -25.69 21.20
C ARG A 117 -14.55 -25.52 20.93
N ILE A 118 -14.17 -24.72 19.92
CA ILE A 118 -12.76 -24.42 19.60
C ILE A 118 -12.14 -23.64 20.76
N THR A 119 -12.81 -22.59 21.23
CA THR A 119 -12.42 -21.77 22.39
C THR A 119 -12.23 -22.61 23.65
N ARG A 120 -13.18 -23.51 23.96
CA ARG A 120 -13.06 -24.45 25.08
C ARG A 120 -11.85 -25.37 24.95
N LYS A 121 -11.59 -25.89 23.75
CA LYS A 121 -10.42 -26.76 23.48
C LYS A 121 -9.09 -26.02 23.59
N ARG A 122 -9.07 -24.70 23.36
CA ARG A 122 -7.89 -23.84 23.56
C ARG A 122 -7.64 -23.46 25.03
N GLY A 123 -8.38 -24.05 25.97
CA GLY A 123 -8.16 -23.86 27.41
C GLY A 123 -8.79 -22.60 28.01
N GLN A 124 -9.62 -21.86 27.25
CA GLN A 124 -10.21 -20.58 27.67
C GLN A 124 -11.47 -20.72 28.56
N GLY A 125 -11.78 -21.91 29.06
CA GLY A 125 -12.93 -22.17 29.94
C GLY A 125 -14.27 -22.33 29.22
N GLU A 126 -15.38 -22.24 29.97
CA GLU A 126 -16.75 -22.31 29.43
C GLU A 126 -17.19 -20.92 28.97
N VAL A 127 -17.02 -20.65 27.67
CA VAL A 127 -17.44 -19.40 27.03
C VAL A 127 -18.80 -19.62 26.38
N VAL A 128 -19.81 -18.84 26.80
CA VAL A 128 -21.09 -18.71 26.11
C VAL A 128 -21.01 -17.44 25.28
N LEU A 129 -21.14 -17.54 23.95
CA LEU A 129 -20.98 -16.37 23.08
C LEU A 129 -22.14 -15.38 23.29
N GLY A 130 -21.80 -14.18 23.75
CA GLY A 130 -22.73 -13.05 23.86
C GLY A 130 -23.18 -12.52 22.49
N LEU A 131 -24.20 -11.66 22.47
CA LEU A 131 -24.71 -11.06 21.22
C LEU A 131 -23.64 -10.25 20.47
N GLU A 132 -22.76 -9.56 21.19
CA GLU A 132 -21.66 -8.78 20.60
C GLU A 132 -20.56 -9.67 20.01
N GLU A 133 -20.22 -10.78 20.67
CA GLU A 133 -19.21 -11.73 20.18
C GLU A 133 -19.73 -12.50 18.97
N LYS A 134 -21.02 -12.89 18.98
CA LYS A 134 -21.68 -13.45 17.79
C LYS A 134 -21.66 -12.45 16.64
N GLN A 135 -21.89 -11.16 16.90
CA GLN A 135 -21.79 -10.14 15.87
C GLN A 135 -20.37 -10.05 15.29
N ARG A 136 -19.34 -9.97 16.14
CA ARG A 136 -17.95 -9.94 15.68
C ARG A 136 -17.57 -11.15 14.82
N LEU A 137 -18.03 -12.34 15.20
CA LEU A 137 -17.81 -13.55 14.41
C LEU A 137 -18.53 -13.50 13.05
N VAL A 138 -19.73 -12.93 12.99
CA VAL A 138 -20.42 -12.70 11.70
C VAL A 138 -19.63 -11.71 10.85
N ASP A 139 -19.13 -10.62 11.45
CA ASP A 139 -18.34 -9.60 10.75
C ASP A 139 -17.05 -10.22 10.18
N THR A 140 -16.35 -11.05 10.95
CA THR A 140 -15.17 -11.80 10.48
C THR A 140 -15.53 -12.73 9.33
N VAL A 141 -16.62 -13.52 9.43
CA VAL A 141 -17.05 -14.41 8.34
C VAL A 141 -17.37 -13.62 7.07
N GLN A 142 -17.98 -12.45 7.19
CA GLN A 142 -18.30 -11.59 6.04
C GLN A 142 -17.03 -10.96 5.45
N ALA A 143 -16.06 -10.56 6.28
CA ALA A 143 -14.77 -10.05 5.84
C ALA A 143 -13.97 -11.12 5.08
N ASP A 144 -13.79 -12.32 5.64
CA ASP A 144 -13.08 -13.43 4.99
C ASP A 144 -13.72 -13.80 3.63
N GLN A 145 -15.05 -13.74 3.56
CA GLN A 145 -15.82 -13.95 2.34
C GLN A 145 -15.62 -12.84 1.31
N ALA A 146 -15.57 -11.58 1.74
CA ALA A 146 -15.32 -10.44 0.87
C ALA A 146 -13.88 -10.45 0.34
N ASP A 147 -12.91 -10.73 1.20
CA ASP A 147 -11.49 -10.76 0.86
C ASP A 147 -11.19 -11.86 -0.17
N SER A 148 -11.72 -13.07 0.06
CA SER A 148 -11.53 -14.19 -0.88
C SER A 148 -12.11 -13.91 -2.27
N LEU A 149 -13.31 -13.33 -2.40
CA LEU A 149 -13.82 -12.93 -3.73
C LEU A 149 -13.08 -11.72 -4.31
N THR A 150 -12.60 -10.80 -3.47
CA THR A 150 -11.83 -9.65 -3.92
C THR A 150 -10.54 -10.11 -4.57
N GLN A 151 -9.83 -11.07 -3.98
CA GLN A 151 -8.64 -11.70 -4.57
C GLN A 151 -8.92 -12.27 -5.97
N TRP A 152 -9.97 -13.08 -6.11
CA TRP A 152 -10.40 -13.59 -7.43
C TRP A 152 -10.72 -12.47 -8.42
N SER A 153 -11.42 -11.42 -7.97
CA SER A 153 -11.82 -10.31 -8.83
C SER A 153 -10.63 -9.48 -9.30
N THR A 154 -9.69 -9.19 -8.39
CA THR A 154 -8.49 -8.41 -8.68
C THR A 154 -7.60 -9.18 -9.65
N TYR A 155 -7.39 -10.48 -9.40
CA TYR A 155 -6.59 -11.32 -10.28
C TYR A 155 -7.17 -11.42 -11.69
N LEU A 156 -8.48 -11.70 -11.83
CA LEU A 156 -9.12 -11.80 -13.15
C LEU A 156 -9.16 -10.46 -13.90
N ARG A 157 -9.10 -9.33 -13.19
CA ARG A 157 -9.15 -7.97 -13.75
C ARG A 157 -7.76 -7.35 -13.99
N SER A 158 -6.69 -7.94 -13.46
CA SER A 158 -5.33 -7.41 -13.62
C SER A 158 -4.85 -7.60 -15.05
N ASP A 159 -4.29 -6.53 -15.63
CA ASP A 159 -3.60 -6.53 -16.92
C ASP A 159 -2.09 -6.83 -16.76
N GLU A 160 -1.60 -6.96 -15.52
CA GLU A 160 -0.19 -7.15 -15.18
C GLU A 160 0.23 -8.62 -15.01
N ASN A 161 -0.73 -9.56 -15.14
CA ASN A 161 -0.48 -10.99 -15.01
C ASN A 161 0.10 -11.58 -16.31
N GLU A 162 0.98 -12.59 -16.23
CA GLU A 162 1.56 -13.29 -17.41
C GLU A 162 0.50 -13.91 -18.35
N HIS A 163 -0.72 -14.16 -17.85
CA HIS A 163 -1.87 -14.67 -18.59
C HIS A 163 -3.04 -13.67 -18.58
N VAL A 164 -3.16 -12.86 -19.64
CA VAL A 164 -4.33 -12.00 -19.85
C VAL A 164 -5.50 -12.84 -20.38
N TYR A 165 -6.44 -13.15 -19.50
CA TYR A 165 -7.63 -13.94 -19.88
C TYR A 165 -8.62 -13.11 -20.73
N PRO A 166 -9.33 -13.71 -21.68
CA PRO A 166 -10.42 -13.04 -22.39
C PRO A 166 -11.66 -12.89 -21.52
N ASP A 167 -12.46 -11.86 -21.79
CA ASP A 167 -13.65 -11.48 -21.00
C ASP A 167 -14.67 -12.61 -20.82
N TRP A 168 -14.88 -13.43 -21.86
CA TRP A 168 -15.77 -14.59 -21.77
C TRP A 168 -15.31 -15.59 -20.68
N PHE A 169 -14.00 -15.77 -20.52
CA PHE A 169 -13.43 -16.68 -19.54
C PHE A 169 -13.53 -16.09 -18.14
N LYS A 170 -13.25 -14.78 -17.99
CA LYS A 170 -13.45 -14.05 -16.72
C LYS A 170 -14.89 -14.21 -16.21
N VAL A 171 -15.88 -13.99 -17.09
CA VAL A 171 -17.30 -14.16 -16.74
C VAL A 171 -17.63 -15.62 -16.42
N TYR A 172 -17.13 -16.57 -17.21
CA TYR A 172 -17.35 -18.00 -16.98
C TYR A 172 -16.85 -18.47 -15.60
N VAL A 173 -15.65 -18.05 -15.20
CA VAL A 173 -15.06 -18.33 -13.89
C VAL A 173 -15.88 -17.67 -12.79
N TRP A 174 -16.16 -16.38 -12.93
CA TRP A 174 -16.91 -15.59 -11.94
C TRP A 174 -18.31 -16.15 -11.65
N GLU A 175 -19.06 -16.52 -12.69
CA GLU A 175 -20.39 -17.12 -12.53
C GLU A 175 -20.38 -18.51 -11.89
N SER A 176 -19.27 -19.23 -12.06
CA SER A 176 -19.06 -20.54 -11.45
C SER A 176 -18.76 -20.39 -9.95
N LEU A 177 -17.89 -19.45 -9.58
CA LEU A 177 -17.53 -19.13 -8.19
C LEU A 177 -18.75 -18.81 -7.32
N LYS A 178 -19.77 -18.14 -7.85
CA LYS A 178 -21.02 -17.83 -7.12
C LYS A 178 -21.72 -19.05 -6.51
N THR A 179 -21.47 -20.25 -7.04
CA THR A 179 -22.02 -21.51 -6.50
C THR A 179 -21.00 -22.45 -5.91
N MET A 180 -19.71 -22.16 -6.06
CA MET A 180 -18.64 -22.97 -5.51
C MET A 180 -18.48 -22.68 -4.02
N GLY A 181 -18.41 -23.75 -3.24
CA GLY A 181 -18.06 -23.72 -1.83
C GLY A 181 -16.64 -24.26 -1.63
N GLU A 182 -16.32 -24.56 -0.38
CA GLU A 182 -15.03 -25.09 0.05
C GLU A 182 -14.59 -26.34 -0.74
N TYR A 183 -13.31 -26.43 -1.04
CA TYR A 183 -12.68 -27.59 -1.66
C TYR A 183 -12.54 -28.76 -0.67
N ASP A 184 -13.13 -29.91 -0.99
CA ASP A 184 -12.97 -31.14 -0.22
C ASP A 184 -11.75 -31.92 -0.74
N LYS A 185 -10.59 -31.68 -0.11
CA LYS A 185 -9.31 -32.34 -0.47
C LYS A 185 -9.39 -33.87 -0.49
N ALA A 186 -10.26 -34.47 0.32
CA ALA A 186 -10.39 -35.93 0.39
C ALA A 186 -11.18 -36.51 -0.80
N LYS A 187 -12.09 -35.72 -1.36
CA LYS A 187 -12.90 -36.11 -2.52
C LYS A 187 -12.37 -35.57 -3.85
N GLY A 188 -11.52 -34.55 -3.80
CA GLY A 188 -11.06 -33.83 -4.99
C GLY A 188 -12.20 -33.08 -5.68
N GLU A 189 -13.15 -32.54 -4.90
CA GLU A 189 -14.34 -31.88 -5.42
C GLU A 189 -14.70 -30.64 -4.60
N PHE A 190 -15.28 -29.61 -5.24
CA PHE A 190 -15.83 -28.47 -4.53
C PHE A 190 -17.23 -28.78 -4.00
N LYS A 191 -17.49 -28.40 -2.74
CA LYS A 191 -18.84 -28.42 -2.19
C LYS A 191 -19.68 -27.37 -2.90
N LYS A 192 -21.01 -27.55 -2.91
CA LYS A 192 -21.93 -26.49 -3.37
C LYS A 192 -22.16 -25.47 -2.27
N ARG A 193 -22.07 -24.19 -2.60
CA ARG A 193 -22.38 -23.10 -1.69
C ARG A 193 -23.89 -22.94 -1.51
N THR A 194 -24.29 -22.60 -0.29
CA THR A 194 -25.68 -22.32 0.10
C THR A 194 -25.74 -20.98 0.82
N GLY A 195 -26.94 -20.42 1.01
CA GLY A 195 -27.11 -19.15 1.71
C GLY A 195 -26.64 -19.16 3.17
N SER A 196 -26.35 -20.33 3.74
CA SER A 196 -25.85 -20.52 5.11
C SER A 196 -24.38 -20.94 5.17
N THR A 197 -23.65 -20.88 4.05
CA THR A 197 -22.23 -21.22 4.00
C THR A 197 -21.40 -20.14 4.67
N THR A 198 -20.67 -20.50 5.72
CA THR A 198 -19.77 -19.59 6.45
C THR A 198 -18.33 -19.62 5.96
N ALA A 199 -17.96 -20.62 5.16
CA ALA A 199 -16.60 -20.71 4.60
C ALA A 199 -16.34 -19.58 3.58
N PRO A 200 -15.09 -19.09 3.46
CA PRO A 200 -14.67 -18.23 2.36
C PRO A 200 -14.71 -19.01 1.02
N TRP A 201 -14.48 -18.30 -0.09
CA TRP A 201 -14.28 -18.95 -1.38
C TRP A 201 -12.93 -19.67 -1.43
N PRO A 202 -12.78 -20.70 -2.28
CA PRO A 202 -11.49 -21.38 -2.45
C PRO A 202 -10.38 -20.41 -2.82
N GLU A 203 -9.17 -20.67 -2.32
CA GLU A 203 -7.98 -19.92 -2.69
C GLU A 203 -7.71 -20.01 -4.20
N LEU A 204 -7.25 -18.90 -4.78
CA LEU A 204 -6.89 -18.83 -6.19
C LEU A 204 -5.52 -19.48 -6.41
N ASN A 205 -5.50 -20.55 -7.20
CA ASN A 205 -4.31 -21.13 -7.80
C ASN A 205 -4.25 -20.73 -9.28
N ALA A 206 -3.28 -19.88 -9.62
CA ALA A 206 -3.07 -19.31 -10.95
C ALA A 206 -2.69 -20.36 -12.00
N GLU A 207 -1.85 -21.34 -11.64
CA GLU A 207 -1.41 -22.42 -12.52
C GLU A 207 -2.59 -23.33 -12.91
N ALA A 208 -3.37 -23.77 -11.92
CA ALA A 208 -4.55 -24.59 -12.16
C ALA A 208 -5.60 -23.82 -13.00
N LEU A 209 -5.69 -22.50 -12.84
CA LEU A 209 -6.59 -21.67 -13.64
C LEU A 209 -6.11 -21.54 -15.09
N ALA A 210 -4.80 -21.35 -15.29
CA ALA A 210 -4.18 -21.32 -16.61
C ALA A 210 -4.32 -22.67 -17.34
N GLN A 211 -4.09 -23.79 -16.65
CA GLN A 211 -4.31 -25.13 -17.19
C GLN A 211 -5.77 -25.36 -17.62
N VAL A 212 -6.74 -24.89 -16.84
CA VAL A 212 -8.16 -24.95 -17.21
C VAL A 212 -8.44 -24.10 -18.44
N TYR A 213 -7.90 -22.88 -18.51
CA TYR A 213 -8.04 -22.01 -19.67
C TYR A 213 -7.46 -22.65 -20.93
N ASP A 214 -6.21 -23.12 -20.87
CA ASP A 214 -5.50 -23.75 -21.99
C ASP A 214 -6.23 -25.00 -22.46
N ALA A 215 -6.72 -25.84 -21.54
CA ALA A 215 -7.49 -27.03 -21.89
C ALA A 215 -8.80 -26.69 -22.63
N ILE A 216 -9.49 -25.62 -22.23
CA ILE A 216 -10.71 -25.14 -22.91
C ILE A 216 -10.36 -24.52 -24.26
N ASP A 217 -9.36 -23.64 -24.32
CA ASP A 217 -8.96 -22.94 -25.55
C ASP A 217 -8.48 -23.93 -26.61
N HIS A 218 -7.49 -24.77 -26.27
CA HIS A 218 -6.97 -25.78 -27.20
C HIS A 218 -8.00 -26.87 -27.49
N GLY A 219 -8.68 -27.41 -26.48
CA GLY A 219 -9.54 -28.58 -26.63
C GLY A 219 -10.94 -28.32 -27.19
N VAL A 220 -11.53 -27.17 -26.88
CA VAL A 220 -12.94 -26.87 -27.20
C VAL A 220 -13.08 -25.73 -28.21
N ILE A 221 -12.30 -24.66 -28.04
CA ILE A 221 -12.40 -23.46 -28.88
C ILE A 221 -11.66 -23.67 -30.20
N ARG A 222 -10.38 -24.06 -30.14
CA ARG A 222 -9.52 -24.32 -31.31
C ARG A 222 -9.70 -25.74 -31.88
N GLY A 223 -10.15 -26.69 -31.05
CA GLY A 223 -10.42 -28.07 -31.45
C GLY A 223 -9.16 -28.91 -31.74
N GLU A 224 -8.08 -28.60 -31.04
CA GLU A 224 -6.78 -29.28 -31.11
C GLU A 224 -6.83 -30.65 -30.39
N ARG A 225 -5.90 -31.55 -30.74
CA ARG A 225 -5.94 -32.96 -30.33
C ARG A 225 -5.18 -33.28 -29.05
N GLU A 226 -4.28 -32.40 -28.61
CA GLU A 226 -3.42 -32.61 -27.44
C GLU A 226 -3.99 -31.81 -26.28
N VAL A 227 -4.84 -32.47 -25.49
CA VAL A 227 -5.37 -31.95 -24.23
C VAL A 227 -5.05 -32.98 -23.17
N ASP A 228 -4.72 -32.51 -21.96
CA ASP A 228 -4.48 -33.37 -20.81
C ASP A 228 -5.57 -34.46 -20.63
N ASP A 229 -5.13 -35.70 -20.41
CA ASP A 229 -6.00 -36.89 -20.33
C ASP A 229 -7.02 -36.82 -19.17
N GLN A 230 -6.75 -36.04 -18.11
CA GLN A 230 -7.65 -35.83 -16.97
C GLN A 230 -8.69 -34.73 -17.21
N LEU A 231 -8.33 -33.68 -17.96
CA LEU A 231 -9.24 -32.56 -18.27
C LEU A 231 -10.13 -32.84 -19.48
N ALA A 232 -9.61 -33.57 -20.47
CA ALA A 232 -10.33 -33.96 -21.69
C ALA A 232 -11.75 -34.54 -21.46
N PRO A 233 -12.00 -35.47 -20.51
CA PRO A 233 -13.34 -36.00 -20.28
C PRO A 233 -14.31 -34.98 -19.64
N LEU A 234 -13.80 -33.94 -18.97
CA LEU A 234 -14.59 -32.94 -18.25
C LEU A 234 -15.01 -31.76 -19.13
N LEU A 235 -14.25 -31.47 -20.19
CA LEU A 235 -14.54 -30.39 -21.15
C LEU A 235 -15.94 -30.49 -21.78
N GLY A 236 -16.47 -31.71 -21.93
CA GLY A 236 -17.82 -31.93 -22.45
C GLY A 236 -18.95 -31.43 -21.53
N ARG A 237 -18.73 -31.38 -20.21
CA ARG A 237 -19.67 -30.84 -19.22
C ARG A 237 -19.53 -29.33 -19.03
N GLY A 238 -18.34 -28.78 -19.29
CA GLY A 238 -18.06 -27.35 -19.09
C GLY A 238 -18.23 -26.86 -17.65
N ASP A 239 -18.19 -27.76 -16.67
CA ASP A 239 -18.29 -27.40 -15.25
C ASP A 239 -16.92 -26.95 -14.75
N PHE A 240 -16.79 -25.63 -14.50
CA PHE A 240 -15.54 -25.04 -14.05
C PHE A 240 -15.06 -25.66 -12.74
N ALA A 241 -15.96 -25.96 -11.79
CA ALA A 241 -15.56 -26.51 -10.50
C ALA A 241 -14.89 -27.88 -10.66
N ALA A 242 -15.40 -28.71 -11.57
CA ALA A 242 -14.82 -30.02 -11.86
C ALA A 242 -13.48 -29.90 -12.61
N LEU A 243 -13.40 -29.01 -13.60
CA LEU A 243 -12.17 -28.75 -14.36
C LEU A 243 -11.07 -28.21 -13.46
N TYR A 244 -11.41 -27.25 -12.60
CA TYR A 244 -10.49 -26.63 -11.67
C TYR A 244 -10.01 -27.60 -10.58
N ALA A 245 -10.91 -28.47 -10.08
CA ALA A 245 -10.53 -29.51 -9.14
C ALA A 245 -9.54 -30.52 -9.73
N ALA A 246 -9.72 -30.90 -11.00
CA ALA A 246 -8.80 -31.79 -11.70
C ALA A 246 -7.43 -31.14 -11.91
N ALA A 247 -7.38 -29.87 -12.33
CA ALA A 247 -6.13 -29.12 -12.47
C ALA A 247 -5.39 -28.92 -11.13
N LEU A 248 -6.13 -28.70 -10.04
CA LEU A 248 -5.56 -28.65 -8.69
C LEU A 248 -4.97 -30.00 -8.23
N ALA A 249 -5.54 -31.12 -8.67
CA ALA A 249 -5.02 -32.44 -8.34
C ALA A 249 -3.73 -32.76 -9.13
N ASP A 250 -3.61 -32.29 -10.37
CA ASP A 250 -2.42 -32.51 -11.21
C ASP A 250 -1.24 -31.62 -10.80
N SER A 251 -1.48 -30.34 -10.50
CA SER A 251 -0.46 -29.44 -9.93
C SER A 251 0.13 -29.97 -8.62
N ALA A 252 -0.70 -30.51 -7.72
CA ALA A 252 -0.24 -31.15 -6.48
C ALA A 252 0.54 -32.47 -6.70
N TYR A 253 0.31 -33.18 -7.80
CA TYR A 253 1.04 -34.41 -8.15
C TYR A 253 2.42 -34.11 -8.77
N ASN A 254 2.57 -32.97 -9.44
CA ASN A 254 3.85 -32.54 -10.03
C ASN A 254 4.89 -32.08 -9.00
N GLU A 255 4.49 -31.56 -7.83
CA GLU A 255 5.40 -31.29 -6.69
C GLU A 255 6.14 -32.57 -6.23
N THR A 256 5.46 -33.73 -6.21
CA THR A 256 6.07 -35.00 -5.78
C THR A 256 6.99 -35.65 -6.81
N LYS A 257 7.01 -35.21 -8.07
CA LYS A 257 7.80 -35.83 -9.16
C LYS A 257 9.12 -35.11 -9.44
N GLN A 258 9.28 -33.86 -9.00
CA GLN A 258 10.53 -33.09 -9.17
C GLN A 258 11.70 -33.56 -8.27
N GLU A 259 11.49 -34.46 -7.31
CA GLU A 259 12.57 -35.05 -6.49
C GLU A 259 13.37 -36.20 -7.18
N ALA A 260 13.23 -36.38 -8.49
CA ALA A 260 13.90 -37.46 -9.24
C ALA A 260 14.87 -36.96 -10.33
N TYR A 261 15.62 -35.88 -10.10
CA TYR A 261 16.75 -35.53 -10.97
C TYR A 261 18.04 -36.28 -10.58
N GLN A 262 18.68 -36.81 -11.62
CA GLN A 262 19.76 -37.79 -11.60
C GLN A 262 21.01 -37.29 -10.89
N ALA A 263 21.61 -38.15 -10.05
CA ALA A 263 22.83 -37.88 -9.33
C ALA A 263 24.00 -37.51 -10.27
N THR A 264 24.43 -36.25 -10.20
CA THR A 264 25.72 -35.79 -10.73
C THR A 264 26.74 -35.73 -9.60
N THR A 265 27.77 -36.57 -9.67
CA THR A 265 28.91 -36.53 -8.74
C THR A 265 29.85 -35.37 -9.07
N GLY A 266 30.00 -34.42 -8.15
CA GLY A 266 31.01 -33.35 -8.18
C GLY A 266 31.85 -33.30 -6.89
N SER A 267 33.08 -32.78 -6.99
CA SER A 267 34.05 -32.67 -5.89
C SER A 267 34.09 -31.25 -5.33
N TRP A 268 34.11 -31.11 -4.00
CA TRP A 268 34.19 -29.83 -3.30
C TRP A 268 35.62 -29.28 -3.27
N THR A 269 35.77 -28.00 -3.61
CA THR A 269 37.00 -27.21 -3.38
C THR A 269 36.65 -25.98 -2.54
N LYS A 270 37.39 -25.77 -1.44
CA LYS A 270 37.15 -24.67 -0.48
C LYS A 270 38.05 -23.47 -0.80
N TYR A 271 37.46 -22.27 -0.86
CA TYR A 271 38.17 -20.99 -0.99
C TYR A 271 38.25 -20.26 0.36
N GLU A 272 39.28 -19.44 0.56
CA GLU A 272 39.42 -18.58 1.74
C GLU A 272 38.63 -17.28 1.61
N ARG A 273 38.07 -16.83 2.75
CA ARG A 273 37.08 -15.76 2.88
C ARG A 273 37.73 -14.37 2.84
N ILE A 274 37.18 -13.46 2.03
CA ILE A 274 37.53 -12.03 2.03
C ILE A 274 36.65 -11.30 3.06
N ALA A 275 37.18 -10.22 3.67
CA ALA A 275 36.52 -9.43 4.70
C ALA A 275 35.31 -8.61 4.18
N SER A 276 34.21 -8.71 4.94
CA SER A 276 32.94 -7.99 4.97
C SER A 276 32.48 -7.15 3.76
N GLN A 277 31.53 -7.72 3.02
CA GLN A 277 30.29 -7.04 2.59
C GLN A 277 29.19 -8.10 2.79
N HIS A 278 28.37 -7.98 3.83
CA HIS A 278 27.18 -8.83 3.98
C HIS A 278 26.13 -8.25 3.03
N SER A 279 26.13 -8.70 1.78
CA SER A 279 24.92 -8.68 0.97
C SER A 279 24.26 -10.03 1.23
N PRO A 280 23.12 -10.09 1.93
CA PRO A 280 22.36 -11.32 1.98
C PRO A 280 21.79 -11.53 0.57
N ASN A 281 22.53 -12.27 -0.25
CA ASN A 281 22.13 -12.67 -1.57
C ASN A 281 21.09 -13.78 -1.40
N TYR A 282 19.88 -13.41 -0.98
CA TYR A 282 18.73 -14.30 -1.02
C TYR A 282 18.49 -14.62 -2.49
N THR A 283 18.57 -15.89 -2.83
CA THR A 283 18.16 -16.32 -4.15
C THR A 283 16.67 -15.98 -4.28
N ASN A 284 16.27 -15.28 -5.33
CA ASN A 284 14.86 -15.18 -5.74
C ASN A 284 14.35 -16.54 -6.30
N ASP A 285 14.97 -17.64 -5.89
CA ASP A 285 14.49 -18.98 -6.13
C ASP A 285 13.39 -19.26 -5.09
N GLY A 286 12.14 -19.05 -5.50
CA GLY A 286 10.96 -19.33 -4.68
C GLY A 286 10.95 -20.75 -4.09
N GLY A 287 11.64 -21.71 -4.74
CA GLY A 287 11.81 -23.06 -4.21
C GLY A 287 12.73 -23.13 -2.99
N GLU A 288 13.79 -22.34 -2.93
CA GLU A 288 14.69 -22.27 -1.77
C GLU A 288 14.02 -21.53 -0.60
N ASN A 289 13.36 -20.42 -0.89
CA ASN A 289 12.64 -19.61 0.10
C ASN A 289 11.46 -20.40 0.73
N THR A 290 10.69 -21.13 -0.08
CA THR A 290 9.61 -22.01 0.39
C THR A 290 10.13 -23.16 1.27
N ARG A 291 11.27 -23.77 0.91
CA ARG A 291 11.87 -24.83 1.75
C ARG A 291 12.29 -24.28 3.12
N ARG A 292 12.89 -23.08 3.15
CA ARG A 292 13.25 -22.38 4.39
C ARG A 292 12.03 -22.12 5.27
N LEU A 293 10.95 -21.56 4.71
CA LEU A 293 9.69 -21.37 5.44
C LEU A 293 9.12 -22.68 6.00
N THR A 294 9.12 -23.74 5.20
CA THR A 294 8.61 -25.07 5.61
C THR A 294 9.43 -25.68 6.75
N ASP A 295 10.74 -25.42 6.79
CA ASP A 295 11.59 -25.85 7.91
C ASP A 295 11.32 -25.04 9.18
N MET A 296 11.21 -23.72 9.05
CA MET A 296 10.86 -22.82 10.16
C MET A 296 9.51 -23.20 10.79
N GLU A 297 8.47 -23.43 9.98
CA GLU A 297 7.15 -23.85 10.49
C GLU A 297 7.21 -25.17 11.26
N ARG A 298 7.94 -26.16 10.75
CA ARG A 298 8.09 -27.46 11.43
C ARG A 298 8.81 -27.30 12.78
N ARG A 299 9.86 -26.48 12.82
CA ARG A 299 10.62 -26.17 14.05
C ARG A 299 9.75 -25.44 15.07
N VAL A 300 9.03 -24.40 14.64
CA VAL A 300 8.10 -23.65 15.51
C VAL A 300 6.96 -24.55 16.02
N HIS A 301 6.40 -25.42 15.17
CA HIS A 301 5.37 -26.38 15.59
C HIS A 301 5.89 -27.43 16.59
N ALA A 302 7.18 -27.77 16.52
CA ALA A 302 7.86 -28.63 17.49
C ALA A 302 8.21 -27.90 18.80
N GLY A 303 7.96 -26.58 18.89
CA GLY A 303 8.24 -25.75 20.06
C GLY A 303 9.66 -25.16 20.09
N GLU A 304 10.38 -25.19 18.96
CA GLU A 304 11.68 -24.51 18.83
C GLU A 304 11.49 -23.01 18.55
N GLU A 305 12.42 -22.17 19.01
CA GLU A 305 12.43 -20.75 18.66
C GLU A 305 13.07 -20.52 17.28
N LEU A 306 12.59 -19.49 16.58
CA LEU A 306 13.22 -18.96 15.36
C LEU A 306 14.60 -18.38 15.71
N THR A 307 15.60 -18.66 14.87
CA THR A 307 16.94 -18.08 15.04
C THR A 307 16.97 -16.64 14.55
N THR A 308 18.04 -15.90 14.85
CA THR A 308 18.21 -14.52 14.36
C THR A 308 18.26 -14.47 12.83
N GLU A 309 18.87 -15.45 12.19
CA GLU A 309 18.89 -15.59 10.72
C GLU A 309 17.51 -15.91 10.14
N ASP A 310 16.68 -16.69 10.86
CA ASP A 310 15.28 -16.92 10.49
C ASP A 310 14.50 -15.60 10.56
N LEU A 311 14.74 -14.77 11.59
CA LEU A 311 14.08 -13.47 11.76
C LEU A 311 14.54 -12.43 10.72
N GLU A 312 15.85 -12.36 10.43
CA GLU A 312 16.41 -11.51 9.37
C GLU A 312 15.76 -11.86 8.02
N PHE A 313 15.68 -13.16 7.70
CA PHE A 313 15.01 -13.63 6.48
C PHE A 313 13.53 -13.24 6.43
N LEU A 314 12.79 -13.40 7.54
CA LEU A 314 11.36 -13.11 7.58
C LEU A 314 11.04 -11.60 7.52
N TRP A 315 11.85 -10.76 8.17
CA TRP A 315 11.59 -9.32 8.27
C TRP A 315 12.18 -8.50 7.13
N LEU A 316 13.36 -8.89 6.61
CA LEU A 316 14.15 -8.06 5.68
C LEU A 316 14.14 -8.56 4.24
N ASN A 317 13.58 -9.73 3.97
CA ASN A 317 13.45 -10.19 2.59
C ASN A 317 12.30 -9.42 1.90
N GLU A 318 12.66 -8.66 0.86
CA GLU A 318 11.78 -7.77 0.09
C GLU A 318 10.50 -8.47 -0.40
N ARG A 319 10.61 -9.76 -0.73
CA ARG A 319 9.46 -10.56 -1.16
C ARG A 319 9.75 -12.06 -1.04
N ILE A 320 9.26 -12.68 0.02
CA ILE A 320 9.24 -14.14 0.09
C ILE A 320 8.08 -14.63 -0.77
N GLU A 321 8.34 -14.91 -2.04
CA GLU A 321 7.36 -15.46 -2.97
C GLU A 321 7.09 -16.94 -2.67
N GLY A 322 5.81 -17.31 -2.64
CA GLY A 322 5.38 -18.70 -2.56
C GLY A 322 5.37 -19.36 -3.94
N PHE A 323 4.82 -20.57 -4.04
CA PHE A 323 4.49 -21.15 -5.35
C PHE A 323 3.31 -20.38 -5.97
N GLY A 324 3.63 -19.48 -6.90
CA GLY A 324 2.71 -18.49 -7.48
C GLY A 324 3.08 -17.10 -6.97
N LEU A 325 3.19 -16.14 -7.89
CA LEU A 325 3.80 -14.80 -7.78
C LEU A 325 3.32 -13.89 -6.61
N ASP A 326 2.59 -14.39 -5.62
CA ASP A 326 2.16 -13.69 -4.41
C ASP A 326 3.12 -13.92 -3.23
N VAL A 327 3.09 -12.99 -2.27
CA VAL A 327 3.84 -13.09 -1.01
C VAL A 327 3.35 -14.29 -0.20
N ASP A 328 4.26 -15.17 0.19
CA ASP A 328 3.96 -16.38 0.95
C ASP A 328 3.37 -16.02 2.33
N PRO A 329 2.13 -16.44 2.64
CA PRO A 329 1.45 -16.05 3.87
C PRO A 329 2.13 -16.62 5.13
N ARG A 330 2.94 -17.68 5.00
CA ARG A 330 3.62 -18.31 6.14
C ARG A 330 4.63 -17.37 6.78
N ALA A 331 5.26 -16.51 5.99
CA ALA A 331 6.17 -15.49 6.53
C ALA A 331 5.43 -14.58 7.53
N SER A 332 4.24 -14.08 7.13
CA SER A 332 3.40 -13.25 8.00
C SER A 332 2.84 -14.03 9.20
N GLN A 333 2.48 -15.30 9.04
CA GLN A 333 1.99 -16.15 10.13
C GLN A 333 3.08 -16.46 11.17
N LEU A 334 4.32 -16.70 10.73
CA LEU A 334 5.46 -16.90 11.63
C LEU A 334 5.81 -15.64 12.44
N LEU A 335 5.45 -14.47 11.93
CA LEU A 335 5.62 -13.18 12.59
C LEU A 335 4.41 -12.74 13.44
N GLU A 336 3.26 -13.42 13.31
CA GLU A 336 2.02 -13.00 13.97
C GLU A 336 2.17 -12.98 15.51
N GLY A 337 1.88 -11.83 16.12
CA GLY A 337 1.94 -11.65 17.57
C GLY A 337 3.36 -11.54 18.16
N ARG A 338 4.41 -11.54 17.32
CA ARG A 338 5.79 -11.29 17.77
C ARG A 338 6.03 -9.82 18.08
N ASP A 339 7.00 -9.58 18.96
CA ASP A 339 7.50 -8.22 19.25
C ASP A 339 8.59 -7.85 18.24
N TYR A 340 8.21 -7.09 17.22
CA TYR A 340 9.12 -6.66 16.16
C TYR A 340 10.32 -5.86 16.70
N VAL A 341 10.18 -5.15 17.83
CA VAL A 341 11.28 -4.39 18.43
C VAL A 341 12.37 -5.33 18.95
N ALA A 342 11.97 -6.40 19.64
CA ALA A 342 12.89 -7.40 20.15
C ALA A 342 13.54 -8.21 19.03
N ASP A 343 12.81 -8.50 17.95
CA ASP A 343 13.36 -9.17 16.77
C ASP A 343 14.39 -8.28 16.06
N PHE A 344 14.08 -6.99 15.89
CA PHE A 344 14.99 -6.03 15.25
C PHE A 344 16.25 -5.80 16.09
N ASP A 345 16.17 -5.81 17.42
CA ASP A 345 17.35 -5.73 18.29
C ASP A 345 18.28 -6.93 18.04
N ARG A 346 17.74 -8.15 17.92
CA ARG A 346 18.53 -9.35 17.60
C ARG A 346 19.18 -9.24 16.23
N ILE A 347 18.43 -8.77 15.23
CA ILE A 347 18.96 -8.60 13.87
C ILE A 347 20.05 -7.52 13.84
N ALA A 348 19.83 -6.37 14.49
CA ALA A 348 20.81 -5.30 14.60
C ALA A 348 22.09 -5.74 15.33
N GLU A 349 21.98 -6.61 16.34
CA GLU A 349 23.16 -7.21 16.99
C GLU A 349 23.96 -8.12 16.04
N MET A 350 23.30 -8.71 15.04
CA MET A 350 23.92 -9.62 14.07
C MET A 350 24.56 -8.88 12.89
N ILE A 351 23.82 -7.97 12.24
CA ILE A 351 24.26 -7.28 11.01
C ILE A 351 24.72 -5.83 11.25
N GLY A 352 24.35 -5.23 12.38
CA GLY A 352 24.63 -3.83 12.70
C GLY A 352 23.41 -2.92 12.50
N TYR A 353 23.38 -1.80 13.23
CA TYR A 353 22.27 -0.84 13.19
C TYR A 353 22.17 -0.09 11.86
N ASP A 354 23.30 0.36 11.30
CA ASP A 354 23.34 1.04 9.99
C ASP A 354 22.92 0.12 8.85
N GLU A 355 23.38 -1.14 8.87
CA GLU A 355 23.06 -2.12 7.83
C GLU A 355 21.56 -2.49 7.87
N LEU A 356 21.01 -2.67 9.06
CA LEU A 356 19.57 -2.84 9.26
C LEU A 356 18.78 -1.60 8.80
N TYR A 357 19.29 -0.39 9.07
CA TYR A 357 18.67 0.86 8.64
C TYR A 357 18.53 0.92 7.12
N TRP A 358 19.65 0.81 6.39
CA TRP A 358 19.65 0.91 4.94
C TRP A 358 18.85 -0.20 4.26
N THR A 359 18.93 -1.43 4.78
CA THR A 359 18.13 -2.56 4.26
C THR A 359 16.62 -2.29 4.34
N VAL A 360 16.18 -1.60 5.40
CA VAL A 360 14.75 -1.32 5.62
C VAL A 360 14.30 -0.04 4.88
N VAL A 361 15.22 0.89 4.61
CA VAL A 361 14.97 2.13 3.84
C VAL A 361 14.91 1.85 2.34
N GLU A 362 15.83 1.03 1.82
CA GLU A 362 15.97 0.76 0.37
C GLU A 362 14.94 -0.25 -0.16
N GLY A 363 14.27 -1.01 0.71
CA GLY A 363 13.23 -1.98 0.34
C GLY A 363 11.92 -1.31 -0.13
N ASP A 364 11.27 -1.93 -1.13
CA ASP A 364 10.09 -1.41 -1.84
C ASP A 364 9.01 -0.85 -0.88
N GLU A 365 8.71 0.44 -1.06
CA GLU A 365 8.04 1.31 -0.08
C GLU A 365 6.65 0.80 0.35
N GLY A 366 6.46 0.50 1.65
CA GLY A 366 5.09 0.49 2.18
C GLY A 366 4.85 -0.04 3.59
N ARG A 367 5.37 -1.23 3.96
CA ARG A 367 4.98 -1.89 5.22
C ARG A 367 6.04 -1.86 6.32
N VAL A 368 7.25 -2.36 6.06
CA VAL A 368 8.28 -2.51 7.10
C VAL A 368 8.81 -1.15 7.54
N TRP A 369 9.09 -0.25 6.60
CA TRP A 369 9.58 1.11 6.87
C TRP A 369 8.66 1.91 7.80
N ASN A 370 7.35 1.91 7.57
CA ASN A 370 6.41 2.64 8.42
C ASN A 370 6.33 2.08 9.86
N MET A 371 6.57 0.78 10.05
CA MET A 371 6.64 0.15 11.37
C MET A 371 8.00 0.40 12.06
N SER A 372 9.08 0.40 11.29
CA SER A 372 10.47 0.45 11.77
C SER A 372 11.01 1.85 12.01
N LYS A 373 10.45 2.91 11.40
CA LYS A 373 10.83 4.32 11.68
C LYS A 373 10.93 4.60 13.18
N ASN A 374 9.91 4.21 13.94
CA ASN A 374 9.87 4.39 15.39
C ASN A 374 11.00 3.64 16.12
N TYR A 375 11.36 2.46 15.63
CA TYR A 375 12.44 1.64 16.19
C TYR A 375 13.80 2.35 16.07
N PHE A 376 14.08 2.94 14.90
CA PHE A 376 15.33 3.67 14.64
C PHE A 376 15.37 5.01 15.36
N VAL A 377 14.24 5.73 15.46
CA VAL A 377 14.16 6.97 16.25
C VAL A 377 14.50 6.73 17.72
N ASP A 378 14.05 5.60 18.30
CA ASP A 378 14.36 5.24 19.69
C ASP A 378 15.84 4.83 19.90
N ARG A 379 16.58 4.61 18.81
CA ARG A 379 17.97 4.10 18.80
C ARG A 379 18.87 4.93 17.89
N ILE A 380 18.54 6.21 17.71
CA ILE A 380 19.26 7.11 16.82
C ILE A 380 20.71 7.35 17.27
N ASP A 381 21.00 7.09 18.56
CA ASP A 381 22.33 7.08 19.16
C ASP A 381 23.20 5.90 18.70
N ARG A 382 22.58 4.85 18.14
CA ARG A 382 23.24 3.65 17.64
C ARG A 382 23.57 3.71 16.14
N LEU A 383 23.03 4.70 15.43
CA LEU A 383 23.30 4.94 14.01
C LEU A 383 24.58 5.77 13.83
N SER A 384 25.26 5.56 12.71
CA SER A 384 26.30 6.45 12.21
C SER A 384 25.74 7.83 11.86
N ASP A 385 26.63 8.81 11.68
CA ASP A 385 26.22 10.17 11.31
C ASP A 385 25.49 10.23 9.96
N GLU A 386 25.86 9.36 9.02
CA GLU A 386 25.24 9.26 7.69
C GLU A 386 23.81 8.72 7.78
N SER A 387 23.61 7.56 8.40
CA SER A 387 22.26 6.99 8.59
C SER A 387 21.38 7.85 9.47
N ARG A 388 21.96 8.57 10.44
CA ARG A 388 21.24 9.53 11.27
C ARG A 388 20.73 10.72 10.44
N ASP A 389 21.59 11.28 9.59
CA ASP A 389 21.22 12.40 8.72
C ASP A 389 20.11 12.01 7.74
N ASP A 390 20.20 10.82 7.15
CA ASP A 390 19.15 10.29 6.28
C ASP A 390 17.82 10.07 7.02
N LEU A 391 17.85 9.50 8.24
CA LEU A 391 16.65 9.32 9.05
C LEU A 391 15.97 10.66 9.37
N ILE A 392 16.77 11.69 9.68
CA ILE A 392 16.25 13.03 9.97
C ILE A 392 15.58 13.62 8.71
N LYS A 393 16.22 13.51 7.54
CA LYS A 393 15.61 13.95 6.27
C LYS A 393 14.34 13.18 5.96
N ALA A 394 14.32 11.86 6.14
CA ALA A 394 13.12 11.06 5.93
C ALA A 394 11.99 11.46 6.89
N MET A 395 12.31 11.85 8.13
CA MET A 395 11.34 12.41 9.07
C MET A 395 10.79 13.75 8.60
N GLU A 396 11.61 14.60 7.99
CA GLU A 396 11.17 15.87 7.40
C GLU A 396 10.11 15.60 6.32
N TYR A 397 10.35 14.78 5.31
CA TYR A 397 9.43 14.61 4.17
C TYR A 397 8.08 13.92 4.47
N ASP A 398 7.90 13.28 5.63
CA ASP A 398 6.72 12.45 5.89
C ASP A 398 5.55 13.19 6.57
N LYS A 399 4.47 13.41 5.83
CA LYS A 399 3.19 14.02 6.29
C LYS A 399 2.45 13.15 7.33
N TYR A 400 2.86 11.90 7.56
CA TYR A 400 2.13 10.89 8.33
C TYR A 400 2.79 10.41 9.63
N LEU A 401 3.85 11.07 10.10
CA LEU A 401 4.37 10.77 11.44
C LEU A 401 3.24 10.90 12.48
N ASP A 402 3.05 9.85 13.28
CA ASP A 402 2.12 9.80 14.41
C ASP A 402 2.63 10.77 15.48
N ASN A 403 2.30 12.06 15.31
CA ASN A 403 2.87 13.25 15.95
C ASN A 403 2.97 13.16 17.48
N ILE A 404 2.08 12.40 18.11
CA ILE A 404 2.06 12.19 19.56
C ILE A 404 3.33 11.47 20.03
N LYS A 405 3.88 10.55 19.25
CA LYS A 405 5.07 9.76 19.61
C LYS A 405 6.37 10.54 19.38
N THR A 406 6.51 11.26 18.28
CA THR A 406 7.64 12.18 18.04
C THR A 406 7.68 13.27 19.10
N ALA A 407 6.51 13.80 19.48
CA ALA A 407 6.39 14.77 20.58
C ALA A 407 6.85 14.23 21.93
N MET A 408 6.59 12.95 22.23
CA MET A 408 7.09 12.28 23.44
C MET A 408 8.61 12.07 23.41
N ARG A 409 9.21 12.00 22.22
CA ARG A 409 10.65 11.74 21.99
C ARG A 409 11.50 12.98 21.75
N ALA A 410 10.88 14.17 21.68
CA ALA A 410 11.57 15.45 21.43
C ALA A 410 12.82 15.65 22.30
N ARG A 411 12.73 15.32 23.59
CA ARG A 411 13.88 15.36 24.51
C ARG A 411 15.02 14.45 24.07
N HIS A 412 14.70 13.21 23.70
CA HIS A 412 15.70 12.24 23.28
C HIS A 412 16.38 12.70 21.99
N LEU A 413 15.60 13.08 20.97
CA LEU A 413 16.11 13.58 19.69
C LEU A 413 17.06 14.77 19.87
N TYR A 414 16.66 15.76 20.67
CA TYR A 414 17.50 16.93 20.96
C TYR A 414 18.82 16.54 21.65
N GLN A 415 18.77 15.59 22.59
CA GLN A 415 19.97 15.07 23.27
C GLN A 415 20.91 14.33 22.31
N GLN A 416 20.41 13.83 21.18
CA GLN A 416 21.19 13.20 20.13
C GLN A 416 21.64 14.19 19.03
N GLY A 417 21.43 15.50 19.24
CA GLY A 417 21.92 16.56 18.36
C GLY A 417 20.96 16.98 17.25
N VAL A 418 19.72 16.46 17.22
CA VAL A 418 18.71 16.93 16.27
C VAL A 418 18.30 18.36 16.62
N GLU A 419 18.27 19.24 15.62
CA GLU A 419 18.00 20.66 15.81
C GLU A 419 16.57 20.93 16.27
N VAL A 420 16.40 21.99 17.07
CA VAL A 420 15.10 22.40 17.60
C VAL A 420 14.11 22.72 16.50
N ILE A 421 14.54 23.34 15.39
CA ILE A 421 13.64 23.65 14.27
C ILE A 421 13.13 22.41 13.55
N THR A 422 13.99 21.40 13.38
CA THR A 422 13.60 20.10 12.81
C THR A 422 12.62 19.36 13.71
N ILE A 423 12.80 19.43 15.04
CA ILE A 423 11.89 18.79 15.99
C ILE A 423 10.55 19.56 16.11
N LEU A 424 10.60 20.89 16.04
CA LEU A 424 9.44 21.77 16.02
C LEU A 424 9.00 22.09 14.59
N ASP A 425 9.14 21.16 13.65
CA ASP A 425 8.83 21.41 12.25
C ASP A 425 7.34 21.76 12.03
N ARG A 426 7.14 22.67 11.07
CA ARG A 426 5.86 23.29 10.71
C ARG A 426 4.81 22.25 10.27
N ARG A 427 5.22 21.16 9.62
CA ARG A 427 4.37 20.05 9.20
C ARG A 427 3.79 19.27 10.38
N PHE A 428 4.48 19.25 11.52
CA PHE A 428 4.03 18.55 12.73
C PHE A 428 3.09 19.39 13.59
N VAL A 429 3.36 20.69 13.69
CA VAL A 429 2.61 21.57 14.59
C VAL A 429 1.31 22.07 13.94
N CYS A 430 1.22 22.19 12.61
CA CYS A 430 0.11 22.88 11.93
C CYS A 430 -0.93 22.00 11.20
N GLN A 431 -1.12 20.72 11.57
CA GLN A 431 -1.95 19.80 10.76
C GLN A 431 -3.47 20.12 10.67
N TYR A 432 -3.98 20.09 9.43
CA TYR A 432 -5.39 19.98 9.05
C TYR A 432 -5.92 18.55 9.33
N PRO A 433 -7.18 18.31 9.76
CA PRO A 433 -8.29 19.23 9.93
C PRO A 433 -8.66 19.56 11.40
N TYR A 434 -7.75 19.39 12.38
CA TYR A 434 -8.09 19.47 13.81
C TYR A 434 -7.32 20.58 14.57
N PRO A 435 -7.69 21.86 14.43
CA PRO A 435 -6.98 23.00 15.03
C PRO A 435 -6.95 23.04 16.57
N TYR A 436 -7.75 22.19 17.26
CA TYR A 436 -7.86 22.21 18.73
C TYR A 436 -6.87 21.30 19.47
N ARG A 437 -6.12 20.41 18.79
CA ARG A 437 -5.06 19.57 19.42
C ARG A 437 -3.63 20.09 19.19
N VAL A 438 -3.46 20.96 18.19
CA VAL A 438 -2.21 21.55 17.70
C VAL A 438 -1.44 22.38 18.74
N VAL A 439 -2.15 23.14 19.58
CA VAL A 439 -1.52 24.08 20.52
C VAL A 439 -0.90 23.34 21.71
N ASP A 440 -1.57 22.31 22.23
CA ASP A 440 -1.11 21.59 23.42
C ASP A 440 0.12 20.72 23.12
N ASP A 441 0.16 20.07 21.95
CA ASP A 441 1.30 19.24 21.55
C ASP A 441 2.55 20.08 21.29
N GLY A 442 2.45 21.22 20.59
CA GLY A 442 3.58 22.13 20.37
C GLY A 442 4.16 22.71 21.67
N ASN A 443 3.31 23.06 22.64
CA ASN A 443 3.78 23.50 23.98
C ASN A 443 4.50 22.35 24.70
N ALA A 444 3.92 21.15 24.68
CA ALA A 444 4.52 19.99 25.33
C ALA A 444 5.88 19.60 24.73
N ILE A 445 6.06 19.76 23.42
CA ILE A 445 7.34 19.56 22.73
C ILE A 445 8.35 20.62 23.19
N ALA A 446 7.98 21.90 23.12
CA ALA A 446 8.84 22.99 23.56
C ALA A 446 9.26 22.84 25.03
N ASP A 447 8.33 22.50 25.92
CA ASP A 447 8.62 22.23 27.33
C ASP A 447 9.63 21.09 27.50
N ARG A 448 9.50 20.00 26.72
CA ARG A 448 10.44 18.87 26.75
C ARG A 448 11.82 19.26 26.22
N LEU A 449 11.89 20.06 25.17
CA LEU A 449 13.15 20.56 24.60
C LEU A 449 13.86 21.50 25.59
N ILE A 450 13.13 22.44 26.18
CA ILE A 450 13.65 23.36 27.19
C ILE A 450 14.14 22.56 28.42
N ALA A 451 13.35 21.57 28.86
CA ALA A 451 13.78 20.66 29.94
C ALA A 451 15.01 19.81 29.57
N ALA A 452 15.27 19.60 28.28
CA ALA A 452 16.46 18.91 27.76
C ALA A 452 17.67 19.84 27.61
N GLY A 453 17.51 21.16 27.79
CA GLY A 453 18.57 22.16 27.70
C GLY A 453 18.50 23.07 26.48
N ALA A 454 17.43 23.00 25.67
CA ALA A 454 17.23 23.92 24.56
C ALA A 454 17.02 25.36 25.04
N ASP A 455 17.48 26.32 24.23
CA ASP A 455 17.31 27.73 24.52
C ASP A 455 15.83 28.12 24.52
N ALA A 456 15.34 28.65 25.64
CA ALA A 456 13.92 28.89 25.84
C ALA A 456 13.39 30.06 25.02
N GLU A 457 14.20 31.10 24.80
CA GLU A 457 13.80 32.26 23.99
C GLU A 457 13.66 31.87 22.52
N TYR A 458 14.64 31.15 21.99
CA TYR A 458 14.64 30.59 20.65
C TYR A 458 13.47 29.61 20.45
N THR A 459 13.33 28.62 21.34
CA THR A 459 12.32 27.56 21.20
C THR A 459 10.90 28.11 21.24
N ASN A 460 10.59 29.00 22.20
CA ASN A 460 9.27 29.61 22.29
C ASN A 460 9.02 30.63 21.18
N GLY A 461 10.05 31.38 20.77
CA GLY A 461 9.99 32.32 19.67
C GLY A 461 9.66 31.61 18.36
N LEU A 462 10.38 30.52 18.06
CA LEU A 462 10.14 29.69 16.89
C LEU A 462 8.73 29.11 16.89
N LEU A 463 8.29 28.50 17.99
CA LEU A 463 6.93 27.97 18.13
C LEU A 463 5.85 29.04 17.89
N LYS A 464 6.09 30.28 18.34
CA LYS A 464 5.16 31.41 18.11
C LYS A 464 5.09 31.79 16.62
N VAL A 465 6.21 31.77 15.90
CA VAL A 465 6.23 32.07 14.46
C VAL A 465 5.53 30.97 13.67
N ILE A 466 5.76 29.71 14.02
CA ILE A 466 5.17 28.54 13.38
C ILE A 466 3.66 28.47 13.60
N ARG A 467 3.17 28.76 14.81
CA ARG A 467 1.73 28.75 15.13
C ARG A 467 0.88 29.74 14.36
N ASN A 468 1.47 30.88 14.02
CA ASN A 468 0.74 31.99 13.42
C ASN A 468 0.88 31.99 11.87
N ASP A 469 1.40 30.90 11.29
CA ASP A 469 1.85 30.73 9.90
C ASP A 469 0.94 31.38 8.82
N PRO A 470 1.51 32.23 7.94
CA PRO A 470 0.80 32.92 6.86
C PRO A 470 0.56 32.05 5.62
N ILE A 471 1.22 30.88 5.49
CA ILE A 471 1.15 30.04 4.28
C ILE A 471 -0.19 29.29 4.21
N GLY A 472 -0.90 29.09 5.33
CA GLY A 472 -2.35 28.92 5.33
C GLY A 472 -2.89 27.61 5.90
N CYS A 473 -3.25 27.63 7.19
CA CYS A 473 -4.13 26.61 7.80
C CYS A 473 -5.62 27.00 7.78
N HIS A 474 -6.01 28.07 7.08
CA HIS A 474 -7.35 28.68 7.22
C HIS A 474 -8.12 28.94 5.91
N SER A 475 -7.73 28.37 4.78
CA SER A 475 -8.45 28.58 3.51
C SER A 475 -8.74 27.29 2.72
N GLU A 476 -9.89 26.68 3.00
CA GLU A 476 -10.61 25.91 1.98
C GLU A 476 -11.31 26.87 0.99
N PRO A 477 -11.45 26.53 -0.31
CA PRO A 477 -10.96 25.37 -1.03
C PRO A 477 -10.06 25.82 -2.20
N LYS A 478 -8.83 26.24 -1.92
CA LYS A 478 -7.77 26.43 -2.92
C LYS A 478 -6.44 26.23 -2.23
N ILE A 479 -5.67 25.24 -2.64
CA ILE A 479 -4.34 24.87 -2.14
C ILE A 479 -3.51 26.11 -1.78
N PRO A 480 -3.21 26.36 -0.50
CA PRO A 480 -2.17 27.27 -0.10
C PRO A 480 -1.24 26.49 0.84
N GLU A 481 -0.43 25.62 0.25
CA GLU A 481 0.72 25.00 0.93
C GLU A 481 2.04 25.60 0.36
N GLN A 482 1.95 26.60 -0.53
CA GLN A 482 3.09 27.12 -1.29
C GLN A 482 2.97 28.64 -1.55
N ILE A 483 4.11 29.34 -1.58
CA ILE A 483 4.24 30.74 -1.99
C ILE A 483 4.43 30.77 -3.51
N LEU A 484 3.32 30.90 -4.24
CA LEU A 484 3.26 30.70 -5.69
C LEU A 484 3.42 31.97 -6.52
N ASP A 485 3.14 33.13 -5.93
CA ASP A 485 3.20 34.40 -6.64
C ASP A 485 3.65 35.56 -5.74
N GLN A 486 3.85 36.74 -6.35
CA GLN A 486 4.32 37.94 -5.65
C GLN A 486 3.40 38.39 -4.52
N ARG A 487 2.07 38.23 -4.65
CA ARG A 487 1.13 38.65 -3.62
C ARG A 487 1.26 37.75 -2.40
N ASP A 488 1.42 36.45 -2.63
CA ASP A 488 1.63 35.47 -1.57
C ASP A 488 2.99 35.73 -0.87
N PHE A 489 4.02 36.08 -1.64
CA PHE A 489 5.33 36.51 -1.10
C PHE A 489 5.23 37.77 -0.24
N ASP A 490 4.55 38.81 -0.72
CA ASP A 490 4.40 40.08 0.01
C ASP A 490 3.66 39.87 1.34
N ASN A 491 2.63 39.02 1.33
CA ASN A 491 1.89 38.65 2.54
C ASN A 491 2.77 37.88 3.53
N TRP A 492 3.52 36.89 3.05
CA TRP A 492 4.48 36.12 3.85
C TRP A 492 5.56 37.04 4.46
N LEU A 493 6.16 37.93 3.67
CA LEU A 493 7.21 38.85 4.11
C LEU A 493 6.71 39.81 5.19
N GLN A 494 5.52 40.39 4.98
CA GLN A 494 4.91 41.32 5.94
C GLN A 494 4.60 40.61 7.26
N TYR A 495 4.08 39.39 7.19
CA TYR A 495 3.84 38.57 8.36
C TYR A 495 5.14 38.25 9.09
N MET A 496 6.16 37.76 8.37
CA MET A 496 7.43 37.35 8.96
C MET A 496 8.11 38.52 9.67
N THR A 497 8.12 39.69 9.03
CA THR A 497 8.68 40.91 9.60
C THR A 497 7.96 41.33 10.88
N ASN A 498 6.61 41.25 10.91
CA ASN A 498 5.82 41.60 12.10
C ASN A 498 6.00 40.58 13.22
N THR A 499 5.79 39.29 12.92
CA THR A 499 5.77 38.24 13.94
C THR A 499 7.14 38.03 14.57
N VAL A 500 8.19 37.95 13.74
CA VAL A 500 9.57 37.80 14.22
C VAL A 500 10.06 39.10 14.87
N GLY A 501 9.74 40.26 14.28
CA GLY A 501 10.10 41.57 14.81
C GLY A 501 9.54 41.82 16.22
N GLU A 502 8.35 41.31 16.52
CA GLU A 502 7.69 41.44 17.82
C GLU A 502 8.03 40.32 18.82
N LEU A 503 9.00 39.44 18.52
CA LEU A 503 9.41 38.40 19.47
C LEU A 503 10.12 38.99 20.69
N PRO A 504 9.73 38.59 21.92
CA PRO A 504 10.35 39.05 23.15
C PRO A 504 11.66 38.27 23.43
N CYS A 505 12.67 38.47 22.60
CA CYS A 505 14.00 37.86 22.71
C CYS A 505 15.11 38.85 22.32
N ASP A 506 16.38 38.50 22.52
CA ASP A 506 17.50 39.31 22.05
C ASP A 506 17.65 39.33 20.51
N ASP A 507 18.45 40.26 19.99
CA ASP A 507 18.64 40.46 18.54
C ASP A 507 19.28 39.25 17.84
N ALA A 508 20.22 38.56 18.49
CA ALA A 508 20.88 37.40 17.91
C ALA A 508 19.93 36.20 17.83
N THR A 509 19.15 35.98 18.89
CA THR A 509 18.10 34.95 18.93
C THR A 509 17.03 35.22 17.88
N ARG A 510 16.56 36.47 17.75
CA ARG A 510 15.61 36.86 16.72
C ARG A 510 16.16 36.63 15.31
N GLN A 511 17.42 36.99 15.09
CA GLN A 511 18.08 36.76 13.80
C GLN A 511 18.16 35.28 13.47
N ARG A 512 18.52 34.44 14.43
CA ARG A 512 18.54 32.99 14.26
C ARG A 512 17.17 32.43 13.88
N ILE A 513 16.10 32.84 14.59
CA ILE A 513 14.73 32.44 14.27
C ILE A 513 14.33 32.85 12.86
N MET A 514 14.63 34.10 12.46
CA MET A 514 14.34 34.57 11.11
C MET A 514 15.05 33.72 10.05
N HIS A 515 16.35 33.45 10.24
CA HIS A 515 17.15 32.63 9.34
C HIS A 515 16.56 31.23 9.18
N ASP A 516 16.36 30.52 10.28
CA ASP A 516 15.97 29.11 10.26
C ASP A 516 14.55 28.95 9.67
N VAL A 517 13.65 29.89 9.98
CA VAL A 517 12.31 29.93 9.38
C VAL A 517 12.37 30.19 7.87
N VAL A 518 13.13 31.19 7.42
CA VAL A 518 13.23 31.49 5.99
C VAL A 518 13.79 30.28 5.25
N GLN A 519 14.81 29.62 5.80
CA GLN A 519 15.37 28.40 5.22
C GLN A 519 14.30 27.32 5.04
N SER A 520 13.50 27.07 6.08
CA SER A 520 12.39 26.12 6.02
C SER A 520 11.32 26.51 4.99
N ASP A 521 11.00 27.81 4.85
CA ASP A 521 9.95 28.31 3.94
C ASP A 521 10.37 28.35 2.47
N LEU A 522 11.67 28.41 2.17
CA LEU A 522 12.16 28.43 0.79
C LEU A 522 11.76 27.18 0.01
N GLU A 523 11.62 26.02 0.66
CA GLU A 523 11.16 24.77 0.05
C GLU A 523 9.74 24.87 -0.52
N TYR A 524 8.91 25.72 0.10
CA TYR A 524 7.51 25.93 -0.29
C TYR A 524 7.33 27.11 -1.24
N MET A 525 8.41 27.80 -1.61
CA MET A 525 8.35 28.96 -2.50
C MET A 525 8.64 28.56 -3.95
N GLU A 526 7.82 29.04 -4.87
CA GLU A 526 8.08 28.84 -6.30
C GLU A 526 9.45 29.46 -6.64
N ARG A 527 10.31 28.69 -7.33
CA ARG A 527 11.66 29.14 -7.69
C ARG A 527 11.69 30.49 -8.38
N LYS A 528 10.72 30.77 -9.25
CA LYS A 528 10.62 32.07 -9.92
C LYS A 528 10.37 33.19 -8.92
N THR A 529 9.51 32.96 -7.93
CA THR A 529 9.22 33.93 -6.86
C THR A 529 10.47 34.18 -5.98
N ILE A 530 11.27 33.15 -5.68
CA ILE A 530 12.58 33.30 -5.01
C ILE A 530 13.50 34.23 -5.83
N LEU A 531 13.62 33.95 -7.14
CA LEU A 531 14.49 34.71 -8.04
C LEU A 531 14.03 36.16 -8.20
N ASP A 532 12.72 36.39 -8.34
CA ASP A 532 12.13 37.74 -8.48
C ASP A 532 12.34 38.58 -7.21
N ASN A 533 12.50 37.94 -6.04
CA ASN A 533 12.63 38.58 -4.74
C ASN A 533 14.01 38.41 -4.06
N LEU A 534 15.02 37.98 -4.82
CA LEU A 534 16.34 37.59 -4.29
C LEU A 534 17.01 38.69 -3.44
N ASN A 535 16.97 39.94 -3.89
CA ASN A 535 17.51 41.08 -3.14
C ASN A 535 16.83 41.27 -1.78
N THR A 536 15.50 41.12 -1.74
CA THR A 536 14.73 41.28 -0.51
C THR A 536 15.06 40.16 0.46
N LEU A 537 15.10 38.92 -0.03
CA LEU A 537 15.47 37.74 0.77
C LEU A 537 16.88 37.89 1.34
N ALA A 538 17.87 38.26 0.53
CA ALA A 538 19.25 38.46 0.95
C ALA A 538 19.41 39.49 2.09
N HIS A 539 18.46 40.40 2.26
CA HIS A 539 18.51 41.48 3.25
C HIS A 539 17.47 41.37 4.38
N ILE A 540 16.59 40.36 4.37
CA ILE A 540 15.41 40.26 5.25
C ILE A 540 15.74 40.31 6.75
N ASN A 541 16.96 39.90 7.14
CA ASN A 541 17.41 39.82 8.53
C ASN A 541 18.67 40.65 8.83
N ASN A 542 19.11 41.47 7.86
CA ASN A 542 20.38 42.20 7.94
C ASN A 542 21.63 41.31 8.17
N ASP A 543 21.54 40.00 7.93
CA ASP A 543 22.66 39.05 7.88
C ASP A 543 22.81 38.51 6.45
N ASN A 544 23.42 39.32 5.59
CA ASN A 544 23.55 39.02 4.17
C ASN A 544 24.42 37.78 3.92
N ARG A 545 25.40 37.49 4.79
CA ARG A 545 26.29 36.35 4.63
C ARG A 545 25.57 35.04 4.89
N GLN A 546 24.89 34.94 6.02
CA GLN A 546 24.17 33.72 6.38
C GLN A 546 23.01 33.47 5.41
N MET A 547 22.27 34.52 5.07
CA MET A 547 21.15 34.43 4.13
C MET A 547 21.59 34.10 2.71
N THR A 548 22.78 34.55 2.28
CA THR A 548 23.35 34.13 0.99
C THR A 548 23.61 32.62 0.94
N ARG A 549 24.10 32.02 2.03
CA ARG A 549 24.30 30.56 2.09
C ARG A 549 22.97 29.83 2.04
N CYS A 550 22.02 30.23 2.89
CA CYS A 550 20.66 29.70 2.93
C CYS A 550 19.98 29.73 1.54
N LEU A 551 20.07 30.85 0.82
CA LEU A 551 19.51 30.97 -0.52
C LEU A 551 20.20 30.07 -1.55
N LEU A 552 21.51 29.86 -1.43
CA LEU A 552 22.24 28.96 -2.33
C LEU A 552 21.89 27.50 -2.05
N ASP A 553 21.80 27.10 -0.78
CA ASP A 553 21.42 25.74 -0.37
C ASP A 553 20.04 25.31 -0.90
N ALA A 554 19.13 26.26 -1.15
CA ALA A 554 17.81 25.99 -1.71
C ALA A 554 17.80 25.58 -3.20
N PHE A 555 18.91 25.74 -3.94
CA PHE A 555 18.98 25.36 -5.35
C PHE A 555 19.80 24.08 -5.56
N PRO A 556 19.39 23.19 -6.48
CA PRO A 556 20.17 21.99 -6.80
C PRO A 556 21.60 22.34 -7.23
N THR A 557 22.57 21.55 -6.76
CA THR A 557 24.00 21.74 -7.06
C THR A 557 24.28 21.86 -8.57
N TRP A 558 23.66 21.01 -9.40
CA TRP A 558 23.80 21.09 -10.86
C TRP A 558 23.32 22.43 -11.41
N TRP A 559 22.23 22.99 -10.87
CA TRP A 559 21.67 24.26 -11.31
C TRP A 559 22.58 25.43 -10.92
N LEU A 560 23.14 25.39 -9.71
CA LEU A 560 24.09 26.40 -9.23
C LEU A 560 25.39 26.43 -10.04
N LYS A 561 25.89 25.27 -10.48
CA LYS A 561 27.09 25.20 -11.34
C LYS A 561 26.92 26.00 -12.64
N TYR A 562 25.76 25.87 -13.29
CA TYR A 562 25.49 26.54 -14.57
C TYR A 562 24.96 27.97 -14.42
N TYR A 563 24.12 28.23 -13.41
CA TYR A 563 23.35 29.48 -13.30
C TYR A 563 23.69 30.32 -12.06
N GLY A 564 24.42 29.77 -11.08
CA GLY A 564 24.68 30.41 -9.79
C GLY A 564 25.45 31.72 -9.87
N ARG A 565 26.33 31.89 -10.87
CA ARG A 565 27.00 33.20 -11.11
C ARG A 565 26.00 34.32 -11.45
N GLY A 566 24.84 33.99 -12.02
CA GLY A 566 23.77 34.94 -12.28
C GLY A 566 23.12 35.48 -11.00
N LEU A 567 23.09 34.68 -9.93
CA LEU A 567 22.52 35.08 -8.63
C LEU A 567 23.38 36.14 -7.93
N ILE A 568 24.70 36.13 -8.14
CA ILE A 568 25.63 37.14 -7.61
C ILE A 568 25.27 38.54 -8.13
N ALA A 569 24.86 38.64 -9.40
CA ALA A 569 24.40 39.89 -9.98
C ALA A 569 23.00 40.31 -9.46
N GLY A 570 22.28 39.40 -8.78
CA GLY A 570 20.92 39.55 -8.32
C GLY A 570 20.76 39.90 -6.83
N GLY A 571 21.84 40.16 -6.09
CA GLY A 571 21.78 40.68 -4.71
C GLY A 571 22.53 39.91 -3.65
N LEU A 572 23.02 38.70 -3.96
CA LEU A 572 23.75 37.88 -3.01
C LEU A 572 25.10 38.50 -2.61
N ASP A 573 25.56 38.21 -1.40
CA ASP A 573 26.90 38.58 -0.97
C ASP A 573 27.94 37.89 -1.87
N ARG A 574 28.63 38.69 -2.68
CA ARG A 574 29.55 38.21 -3.69
C ARG A 574 30.66 37.33 -3.12
N SER A 575 31.26 37.73 -2.01
CA SER A 575 32.37 36.97 -1.42
C SER A 575 31.90 35.61 -0.96
N THR A 576 30.74 35.54 -0.31
CA THR A 576 30.18 34.30 0.23
C THR A 576 29.67 33.39 -0.89
N ALA A 577 29.05 33.94 -1.92
CA ALA A 577 28.59 33.17 -3.07
C ALA A 577 29.76 32.61 -3.89
N GLU A 578 30.83 33.39 -4.11
CA GLU A 578 32.04 32.90 -4.78
C GLU A 578 32.74 31.81 -3.95
N GLU A 579 32.81 31.97 -2.62
CA GLU A 579 33.30 30.94 -1.68
C GLU A 579 32.49 29.66 -1.82
N TYR A 580 31.17 29.73 -1.69
CA TYR A 580 30.27 28.58 -1.78
C TYR A 580 30.35 27.87 -3.14
N LEU A 581 30.19 28.62 -4.25
CA LEU A 581 30.24 28.03 -5.60
C LEU A 581 31.59 27.38 -5.91
N SER A 582 32.69 27.86 -5.33
CA SER A 582 34.01 27.25 -5.50
C SER A 582 34.17 25.89 -4.79
N THR A 583 33.30 25.58 -3.83
CA THR A 583 33.30 24.30 -3.11
C THR A 583 32.51 23.20 -3.82
N LEU A 584 31.70 23.55 -4.82
CA LEU A 584 30.96 22.58 -5.62
C LEU A 584 31.95 21.87 -6.58
N GLN A 585 32.27 20.60 -6.33
CA GLN A 585 33.22 19.82 -7.14
C GLN A 585 32.77 19.71 -8.61
N ASP A 586 33.71 19.78 -9.56
CA ASP A 586 33.49 19.50 -10.99
C ASP A 586 33.37 17.98 -11.21
N ASP A 587 32.22 17.39 -10.86
CA ASP A 587 31.89 16.03 -11.33
C ASP A 587 31.55 16.07 -12.83
N ASP A 588 32.59 16.01 -13.65
CA ASP A 588 32.56 15.87 -15.11
C ASP A 588 32.36 14.38 -15.54
N GLU A 589 31.59 13.59 -14.77
CA GLU A 589 31.21 12.24 -15.15
C GLU A 589 29.69 12.09 -15.16
N LEU A 590 29.08 12.36 -16.32
CA LEU A 590 27.95 11.65 -16.94
C LEU A 590 27.30 12.55 -18.00
N LEU A 591 27.86 12.49 -19.22
CA LEU A 591 27.17 12.80 -20.47
C LEU A 591 27.28 11.60 -21.41
#